data_AF-A0A924H1B6-F1
#
_entry.id   AF-A0A924H1B6-F1
#
_cell.length_a   1.000
_cell.length_b   1.000
_cell.length_c   1.000
_cell.angle_alpha   90.00
_cell.angle_beta   90.00
_cell.angle_gamma   90.00
#
_symmetry.space_group_name_H-M   'P 1'
#
loop_
_entity.id
_entity.type
_entity.pdbx_description
1 polymer ?
#
loop_
_entity_poly.entity_id
_entity_poly.type
_entity_poly.pdbx_seq_one_letter_code
_entity_poly.pdbx_strand_id
1 'polypeptide(L)'
;MKAFLGAFDLLPGFLWALLLAGAVALLGMRAVQISGARADTAEARLDLANYKTTAAESARIAEHGERAEEARRVGEQRKALNDAAKETAVKATELATAVADRQRMFGRITAYSAAARRASQDRTAFPDGAAAADAIGVLADVLRRCDLRAQRLADIADARGIAGRACESSYDALIP
;
A
#
# COMPACT_ATOMS: atom_id res chain seq x y z
N MET A 1 -39.95 60.83 53.44
CA MET A 1 -40.99 60.60 52.41
C MET A 1 -41.98 61.79 52.32
N LYS A 2 -41.52 63.03 52.11
CA LYS A 2 -42.42 64.21 51.90
C LYS A 2 -41.90 65.24 50.89
N ALA A 3 -40.63 65.17 50.48
CA ALA A 3 -40.07 66.06 49.45
C ALA A 3 -40.36 65.62 47.99
N PHE A 4 -40.84 64.38 47.78
CA PHE A 4 -41.17 63.87 46.44
C PHE A 4 -42.57 64.26 45.95
N LEU A 5 -43.43 64.82 46.82
CA LEU A 5 -44.81 65.20 46.44
C LEU A 5 -44.94 66.64 45.91
N GLY A 6 -43.95 67.52 46.12
CA GLY A 6 -44.04 68.93 45.69
C GLY A 6 -43.58 69.22 44.26
N ALA A 7 -42.94 68.26 43.58
CA ALA A 7 -42.49 68.42 42.19
C ALA A 7 -43.58 68.07 41.15
N PHE A 8 -44.71 67.51 41.60
CA PHE A 8 -45.78 67.04 40.72
C PHE A 8 -46.80 68.13 40.34
N ASP A 9 -46.95 69.18 41.15
CA ASP A 9 -47.96 70.25 40.97
C ASP A 9 -47.49 71.47 40.15
N LEU A 10 -46.23 71.48 39.67
CA LEU A 10 -45.68 72.60 38.90
C LEU A 10 -45.57 72.35 37.39
N LEU A 11 -45.78 71.12 36.92
CA LEU A 11 -45.78 70.80 35.50
C LEU A 11 -47.20 70.50 35.00
N PRO A 12 -47.73 71.26 34.02
CA PRO A 12 -49.02 70.96 33.42
C PRO A 12 -49.04 69.54 32.84
N GLY A 13 -50.15 68.82 33.00
CA GLY A 13 -50.26 67.37 32.74
C GLY A 13 -49.83 66.91 31.34
N PHE A 14 -49.82 67.79 30.32
CA PHE A 14 -49.32 67.47 28.99
C PHE A 14 -47.80 67.21 28.95
N LEU A 15 -47.02 67.81 29.86
CA LEU A 15 -45.58 67.58 29.94
C LEU A 15 -45.26 66.18 30.48
N TRP A 16 -46.02 65.70 31.47
CA TRP A 16 -45.90 64.31 31.95
C TRP A 16 -46.28 63.30 30.85
N ALA A 17 -47.30 63.60 30.05
CA ALA A 17 -47.68 62.77 28.92
C ALA A 17 -46.56 62.71 27.85
N LEU A 18 -45.91 63.84 27.53
CA LEU A 18 -44.77 63.87 26.61
C LEU A 18 -43.54 63.12 27.16
N LEU A 19 -43.26 63.25 28.46
CA LEU A 19 -42.12 62.57 29.10
C LEU A 19 -42.34 61.04 29.12
N LEU A 20 -43.55 60.58 29.45
CA LEU A 20 -43.92 59.16 29.38
C LEU A 20 -43.89 58.63 27.94
N ALA A 21 -44.39 59.39 26.96
CA ALA A 21 -44.30 59.00 25.55
C ALA A 21 -42.84 58.89 25.08
N GLY A 22 -41.98 59.83 25.46
CA GLY A 22 -40.54 59.78 25.18
C GLY A 22 -39.85 58.58 25.85
N ALA A 23 -40.22 58.25 27.09
CA ALA A 23 -39.68 57.10 27.81
C ALA A 23 -40.10 55.76 27.15
N VAL A 24 -41.36 55.63 26.73
CA VAL A 24 -41.85 54.44 26.00
C VAL A 24 -41.15 54.30 24.64
N ALA A 25 -40.97 55.41 23.91
CA ALA A 25 -40.25 55.40 22.63
C ALA A 25 -38.78 54.96 22.80
N LEU A 26 -38.10 55.44 23.84
CA LEU A 26 -36.73 55.03 24.18
C LEU A 26 -36.64 53.54 24.55
N LEU A 27 -37.56 53.04 25.38
CA LEU A 27 -37.60 51.62 25.74
C LEU A 27 -37.87 50.72 24.54
N GLY A 28 -38.78 51.10 23.65
CA GLY A 28 -39.04 50.41 22.38
C GLY A 28 -37.80 50.37 21.48
N MET A 29 -37.10 51.51 21.34
CA MET A 29 -35.87 51.58 20.56
C MET A 29 -34.75 50.71 21.13
N ARG A 30 -34.56 50.68 22.47
CA ARG A 30 -33.58 49.81 23.12
C ARG A 30 -33.95 48.33 22.99
N ALA A 31 -35.24 47.99 23.07
CA ALA A 31 -35.70 46.61 22.86
C ALA A 31 -35.41 46.12 21.43
N VAL A 32 -35.64 46.97 20.42
CA VAL A 32 -35.32 46.66 19.02
C VAL A 32 -33.81 46.51 18.78
N GLN A 33 -32.98 47.36 19.40
CA GLN A 33 -31.52 47.25 19.32
C GLN A 33 -31.01 45.94 19.94
N ILE A 34 -31.55 45.54 21.10
CA ILE A 34 -31.15 44.29 21.77
C ILE A 34 -31.63 43.07 20.98
N SER A 35 -32.83 43.10 20.38
CA SER A 35 -33.30 42.01 19.53
C SER A 35 -32.48 41.88 18.25
N GLY A 36 -32.07 43.00 17.63
CA GLY A 36 -31.18 43.01 16.48
C GLY A 36 -29.82 42.40 16.80
N ALA A 37 -29.18 42.85 17.89
CA ALA A 37 -27.90 42.29 18.33
C ALA A 37 -27.98 40.78 18.64
N ARG A 38 -29.11 40.29 19.17
CA ARG A 38 -29.33 38.85 19.37
C ARG A 38 -29.50 38.10 18.06
N ALA A 39 -30.22 38.66 17.09
CA ALA A 39 -30.38 38.09 15.76
C ALA A 39 -29.03 37.97 15.04
N ASP A 40 -28.21 39.02 15.05
CA ASP A 40 -26.88 39.02 14.43
C ASP A 40 -25.96 37.95 15.05
N THR A 41 -26.00 37.79 16.39
CA THR A 41 -25.23 36.72 17.04
C THR A 41 -25.74 35.32 16.73
N ALA A 42 -27.04 35.16 16.46
CA ALA A 42 -27.63 33.88 16.08
C ALA A 42 -27.26 33.53 14.63
N GLU A 43 -27.33 34.50 13.72
CA GLU A 43 -26.90 34.35 12.32
C GLU A 43 -25.41 34.00 12.24
N ALA A 44 -24.55 34.73 12.96
CA ALA A 44 -23.11 34.41 13.00
C ALA A 44 -22.81 33.00 13.54
N ARG A 45 -23.64 32.48 14.47
CA ARG A 45 -23.51 31.10 14.95
C ARG A 45 -23.96 30.08 13.90
N LEU A 46 -25.03 30.37 13.15
CA LEU A 46 -25.50 29.53 12.06
C LEU A 46 -24.48 29.48 10.92
N ASP A 47 -23.92 30.63 10.54
CA ASP A 47 -22.87 30.70 9.52
C ASP A 47 -21.62 29.93 9.92
N LEU A 48 -21.19 30.07 11.18
CA LEU A 48 -20.06 29.31 11.71
C LEU A 48 -20.37 27.82 11.77
N ALA A 49 -21.60 27.42 12.11
CA ALA A 49 -22.01 26.02 12.08
C ALA A 49 -22.00 25.45 10.65
N ASN A 50 -22.57 26.18 9.69
CA ASN A 50 -22.59 25.81 8.27
C ASN A 50 -21.18 25.76 7.66
N TYR A 51 -20.32 26.70 8.03
CA TYR A 51 -18.91 26.68 7.63
C TYR A 51 -18.18 25.46 8.19
N LYS A 52 -18.41 25.11 9.48
CA LYS A 52 -17.81 23.92 10.08
C LYS A 52 -18.30 22.62 9.44
N THR A 53 -19.59 22.52 9.10
CA THR A 53 -20.13 21.31 8.45
C THR A 53 -19.57 21.14 7.05
N THR A 54 -19.57 22.20 6.24
CA THR A 54 -18.99 22.17 4.89
C THR A 54 -17.48 21.90 4.91
N ALA A 55 -16.74 22.50 5.84
CA ALA A 55 -15.32 22.22 6.03
C ALA A 55 -15.07 20.76 6.49
N ALA A 56 -15.92 20.22 7.36
CA ALA A 56 -15.83 18.82 7.79
C ALA A 56 -16.17 17.85 6.65
N GLU A 57 -17.13 18.19 5.79
CA GLU A 57 -17.51 17.37 4.64
C GLU A 57 -16.41 17.36 3.57
N SER A 58 -15.84 18.51 3.23
CA SER A 58 -14.72 18.58 2.29
C SER A 58 -13.49 17.83 2.80
N ALA A 59 -13.18 17.95 4.10
CA ALA A 59 -12.11 17.17 4.73
C ALA A 59 -12.36 15.66 4.65
N ARG A 60 -13.60 15.20 4.87
CA ARG A 60 -13.96 13.77 4.72
C ARG A 60 -13.79 13.30 3.28
N ILE A 61 -14.25 14.06 2.30
CA ILE A 61 -14.12 13.68 0.88
C ILE A 61 -12.64 13.56 0.50
N ALA A 62 -11.82 14.53 0.91
CA ALA A 62 -10.37 14.48 0.70
C ALA A 62 -9.75 13.24 1.36
N GLU A 63 -10.07 12.97 2.62
CA GLU A 63 -9.57 11.79 3.34
C GLU A 63 -10.00 10.48 2.68
N HIS A 64 -11.23 10.39 2.19
CA HIS A 64 -11.71 9.23 1.45
C HIS A 64 -10.98 9.03 0.12
N GLY A 65 -10.65 10.11 -0.59
CA GLY A 65 -9.85 10.07 -1.81
C GLY A 65 -8.44 9.52 -1.55
N GLU A 66 -7.75 10.07 -0.54
CA GLU A 66 -6.41 9.60 -0.14
C GLU A 66 -6.44 8.14 0.31
N ARG A 67 -7.41 7.75 1.15
CA ARG A 67 -7.54 6.34 1.59
C ARG A 67 -7.86 5.39 0.45
N ALA A 68 -8.60 5.83 -0.57
CA ALA A 68 -8.88 5.02 -1.75
C ALA A 68 -7.61 4.79 -2.59
N GLU A 69 -6.80 5.83 -2.79
CA GLU A 69 -5.50 5.71 -3.47
C GLU A 69 -4.51 4.85 -2.68
N GLU A 70 -4.44 5.03 -1.36
CA GLU A 70 -3.64 4.15 -0.49
C GLU A 70 -4.08 2.69 -0.62
N ALA A 71 -5.39 2.42 -0.57
CA ALA A 71 -5.92 1.07 -0.72
C ALA A 71 -5.61 0.49 -2.11
N ARG A 72 -5.67 1.31 -3.18
CA ARG A 72 -5.29 0.92 -4.54
C ARG A 72 -3.82 0.51 -4.59
N ARG A 73 -2.91 1.38 -4.14
CA ARG A 73 -1.45 1.16 -4.11
C ARG A 73 -1.09 -0.11 -3.32
N VAL A 74 -1.64 -0.26 -2.12
CA VAL A 74 -1.40 -1.45 -1.28
C VAL A 74 -1.95 -2.71 -1.95
N GLY A 75 -3.12 -2.63 -2.58
CA GLY A 75 -3.72 -3.74 -3.31
C GLY A 75 -2.85 -4.21 -4.48
N GLU A 76 -2.32 -3.29 -5.26
CA GLU A 76 -1.45 -3.59 -6.41
C GLU A 76 -0.08 -4.11 -5.98
N GLN A 77 0.56 -3.50 -4.97
CA GLN A 77 1.81 -4.03 -4.41
C GLN A 77 1.64 -5.45 -3.85
N ARG A 78 0.52 -5.71 -3.16
CA ARG A 78 0.24 -7.05 -2.65
C ARG A 78 0.04 -8.07 -3.76
N LYS A 79 -0.56 -7.68 -4.89
CA LYS A 79 -0.65 -8.53 -6.08
C LYS A 79 0.75 -8.84 -6.63
N ALA A 80 1.60 -7.82 -6.82
CA ALA A 80 2.97 -8.00 -7.28
C ALA A 80 3.76 -8.99 -6.42
N LEU A 81 3.67 -8.85 -5.08
CA LEU A 81 4.32 -9.77 -4.15
C LEU A 81 3.75 -11.19 -4.21
N ASN A 82 2.43 -11.32 -4.30
CA ASN A 82 1.78 -12.63 -4.41
C ASN A 82 2.16 -13.35 -5.71
N ASP A 83 2.25 -12.62 -6.82
CA ASP A 83 2.60 -13.20 -8.11
C ASP A 83 4.07 -13.62 -8.16
N ALA A 84 4.97 -12.82 -7.57
CA ALA A 84 6.35 -13.24 -7.36
C ALA A 84 6.45 -14.51 -6.49
N ALA A 85 5.70 -14.58 -5.38
CA ALA A 85 5.67 -15.76 -4.52
C ALA A 85 5.16 -17.01 -5.26
N LYS A 86 4.11 -16.89 -6.06
CA LYS A 86 3.62 -17.98 -6.90
C LYS A 86 4.67 -18.44 -7.90
N GLU A 87 5.33 -17.50 -8.58
CA GLU A 87 6.37 -17.84 -9.56
C GLU A 87 7.53 -18.59 -8.89
N THR A 88 7.98 -18.15 -7.71
CA THR A 88 9.03 -18.88 -6.96
C THR A 88 8.60 -20.29 -6.59
N ALA A 89 7.34 -20.49 -6.18
CA ALA A 89 6.83 -21.80 -5.82
C ALA A 89 6.76 -22.75 -7.03
N VAL A 90 6.29 -22.25 -8.18
CA VAL A 90 6.26 -23.03 -9.43
C VAL A 90 7.68 -23.44 -9.82
N LYS A 91 8.63 -22.51 -9.87
CA LYS A 91 10.02 -22.82 -10.21
C LYS A 91 10.67 -23.80 -9.24
N ALA A 92 10.36 -23.72 -7.95
CA ALA A 92 10.87 -24.68 -6.97
C ALA A 92 10.38 -26.12 -7.26
N THR A 93 9.12 -26.29 -7.67
CA THR A 93 8.58 -27.61 -8.03
C THR A 93 9.17 -28.17 -9.32
N GLU A 94 9.36 -27.31 -10.32
CA GLU A 94 10.01 -27.68 -11.59
C GLU A 94 11.47 -28.05 -11.37
N LEU A 95 12.19 -27.29 -10.53
CA LEU A 95 13.58 -27.55 -10.16
C LEU A 95 13.74 -28.91 -9.48
N ALA A 96 12.85 -29.28 -8.56
CA ALA A 96 12.89 -30.58 -7.89
C ALA A 96 12.76 -31.73 -8.89
N THR A 97 11.86 -31.60 -9.86
CA THR A 97 11.67 -32.58 -10.94
C THR A 97 12.92 -32.66 -11.82
N ALA A 98 13.46 -31.53 -12.25
CA ALA A 98 14.67 -31.47 -13.07
C ALA A 98 15.90 -32.07 -12.36
N VAL A 99 16.05 -31.82 -11.05
CA VAL A 99 17.12 -32.42 -10.24
C VAL A 99 16.99 -33.94 -10.18
N ALA A 100 15.78 -34.46 -9.99
CA ALA A 100 15.54 -35.90 -9.96
C ALA A 100 15.86 -36.55 -11.32
N ASP A 101 15.46 -35.92 -12.42
CA ASP A 101 15.73 -36.39 -13.79
C ASP A 101 17.22 -36.40 -14.09
N ARG A 102 17.93 -35.33 -13.72
CA ARG A 102 19.39 -35.23 -13.80
C ARG A 102 20.09 -36.35 -13.04
N GLN A 103 19.66 -36.61 -11.80
CA GLN A 103 20.24 -37.68 -10.97
C GLN A 103 20.05 -39.05 -11.64
N ARG A 104 18.86 -39.33 -12.21
CA ARG A 104 18.60 -40.57 -12.96
C ARG A 104 19.49 -40.67 -14.21
N MET A 105 19.65 -39.59 -14.96
CA MET A 105 20.51 -39.56 -16.15
C MET A 105 21.96 -39.88 -15.79
N PHE A 106 22.54 -39.17 -14.80
CA PHE A 106 23.92 -39.42 -14.41
C PHE A 106 24.12 -40.78 -13.73
N GLY A 107 23.11 -41.32 -13.04
CA GLY A 107 23.12 -42.69 -12.54
C GLY A 107 23.30 -43.70 -13.68
N ARG A 108 22.55 -43.54 -14.78
CA ARG A 108 22.68 -44.38 -16.00
C ARG A 108 24.04 -44.22 -16.68
N ILE A 109 24.55 -43.00 -16.81
CA ILE A 109 25.89 -42.74 -17.38
C ILE A 109 26.97 -43.41 -16.55
N THR A 110 26.88 -43.33 -15.21
CA THR A 110 27.84 -43.95 -14.30
C THR A 110 27.81 -45.47 -14.44
N ALA A 111 26.62 -46.09 -14.46
CA ALA A 111 26.47 -47.52 -14.68
C ALA A 111 27.02 -47.98 -16.04
N TYR A 112 26.76 -47.21 -17.10
CA TYR A 112 27.30 -47.49 -18.44
C TYR A 112 28.83 -47.40 -18.47
N SER A 113 29.41 -46.35 -17.89
CA SER A 113 30.88 -46.20 -17.81
C SER A 113 31.54 -47.33 -17.04
N ALA A 114 30.92 -47.80 -15.95
CA ALA A 114 31.40 -48.94 -15.17
C ALA A 114 31.27 -50.27 -15.93
N ALA A 115 30.20 -50.46 -16.70
CA ALA A 115 30.03 -51.63 -17.56
C ALA A 115 31.06 -51.64 -18.70
N ALA A 116 31.29 -50.50 -19.34
CA ALA A 116 32.31 -50.35 -20.38
C ALA A 116 33.72 -50.64 -19.86
N ARG A 117 34.07 -50.13 -18.66
CA ARG A 117 35.34 -50.45 -17.99
C ARG A 117 35.49 -51.95 -17.72
N ARG A 118 34.48 -52.61 -17.17
CA ARG A 118 34.49 -54.07 -16.94
C ARG A 118 34.67 -54.85 -18.25
N ALA A 119 33.93 -54.50 -19.30
CA ALA A 119 34.05 -55.14 -20.61
C ALA A 119 35.42 -54.89 -21.30
N SER A 120 36.10 -53.79 -20.97
CA SER A 120 37.47 -53.53 -21.43
C SER A 120 38.52 -54.34 -20.67
N GLN A 121 38.28 -54.64 -19.39
CA GLN A 121 39.18 -55.44 -18.54
C GLN A 121 39.09 -56.94 -18.84
N ASP A 122 37.91 -57.43 -19.24
CA ASP A 122 37.71 -58.83 -19.69
C ASP A 122 38.40 -59.14 -21.04
N ARG A 123 38.76 -58.10 -21.82
CA ARG A 123 39.56 -58.25 -23.04
C ARG A 123 41.04 -58.38 -22.68
N THR A 124 41.48 -59.60 -22.45
CA THR A 124 42.89 -59.98 -22.23
C THR A 124 43.83 -59.74 -23.44
N ALA A 125 43.39 -59.05 -24.50
CA ALA A 125 44.10 -59.01 -25.79
C ALA A 125 44.50 -57.62 -26.31
N PHE A 126 44.06 -56.49 -25.72
CA PHE A 126 44.44 -55.16 -26.24
C PHE A 126 44.75 -54.15 -25.12
N PRO A 127 46.04 -53.77 -24.92
CA PRO A 127 46.45 -52.80 -23.91
C PRO A 127 45.88 -51.38 -24.14
N ASP A 128 45.42 -51.07 -25.36
CA ASP A 128 44.93 -49.73 -25.73
C ASP A 128 43.50 -49.41 -25.23
N GLY A 129 42.74 -50.42 -24.76
CA GLY A 129 41.33 -50.26 -24.36
C GLY A 129 41.11 -49.55 -23.01
N ALA A 130 42.09 -49.60 -22.11
CA ALA A 130 41.98 -49.00 -20.78
C ALA A 130 41.96 -47.46 -20.83
N ALA A 131 42.75 -46.84 -21.72
CA ALA A 131 42.79 -45.40 -21.92
C ALA A 131 41.47 -44.85 -22.49
N ALA A 132 40.83 -45.58 -23.40
CA ALA A 132 39.54 -45.20 -23.98
C ALA A 132 38.38 -45.28 -22.96
N ALA A 133 38.41 -46.25 -22.04
CA ALA A 133 37.42 -46.38 -20.97
C ALA A 133 37.55 -45.27 -19.90
N ASP A 134 38.74 -44.69 -19.74
CA ASP A 134 38.96 -43.56 -18.84
C ASP A 134 38.48 -42.23 -19.44
N ALA A 135 38.64 -42.04 -20.76
CA ALA A 135 38.15 -40.86 -21.47
C ALA A 135 36.62 -40.64 -21.33
N ILE A 136 35.82 -41.71 -21.35
CA ILE A 136 34.36 -41.64 -21.12
C ILE A 136 34.05 -41.15 -19.70
N GLY A 137 34.81 -41.62 -18.70
CA GLY A 137 34.65 -41.20 -17.31
C GLY A 137 34.97 -39.72 -17.10
N VAL A 138 36.06 -39.24 -17.72
CA VAL A 138 36.46 -37.83 -17.69
C VAL A 138 35.41 -36.94 -18.35
N LEU A 139 34.90 -37.31 -19.53
CA LEU A 139 33.84 -36.56 -20.21
C LEU A 139 32.55 -36.49 -19.37
N ALA A 140 32.16 -37.60 -18.74
CA ALA A 140 30.99 -37.65 -17.86
C ALA A 140 31.15 -36.73 -16.64
N ASP A 141 32.35 -36.67 -16.06
CA ASP A 141 32.64 -35.80 -14.92
C ASP A 141 32.68 -34.31 -15.31
N VAL A 142 33.29 -33.98 -16.46
CA VAL A 142 33.27 -32.60 -16.99
C VAL A 142 31.85 -32.16 -17.28
N LEU A 143 31.04 -33.01 -17.95
CA LEU A 143 29.64 -32.70 -18.24
C LEU A 143 28.85 -32.45 -16.94
N ARG A 144 29.04 -33.28 -15.91
CA ARG A 144 28.43 -33.08 -14.59
C ARG A 144 28.83 -31.74 -13.97
N ARG A 145 30.11 -31.38 -14.01
CA ARG A 145 30.60 -30.10 -13.47
C ARG A 145 30.05 -28.89 -14.24
N CYS A 146 29.97 -28.99 -15.56
CA CYS A 146 29.38 -27.96 -16.41
C CYS A 146 27.89 -27.78 -16.12
N ASP A 147 27.13 -28.87 -16.04
CA ASP A 147 25.70 -28.85 -15.76
C ASP A 147 25.39 -28.29 -14.35
N LEU A 148 26.17 -28.66 -13.33
CA LEU A 148 26.05 -28.08 -11.99
C LEU A 148 26.31 -26.56 -11.96
N ARG A 149 27.27 -26.08 -12.76
CA ARG A 149 27.54 -24.63 -12.88
C ARG A 149 26.42 -23.93 -13.63
N ALA A 150 25.93 -24.52 -14.71
CA ALA A 150 24.81 -23.99 -15.49
C ALA A 150 23.55 -23.87 -14.61
N GLN A 151 23.26 -24.88 -13.78
CA GLN A 151 22.17 -24.84 -12.83
C GLN A 151 22.31 -23.68 -11.84
N ARG A 152 23.48 -23.51 -11.21
CA ARG A 152 23.69 -22.39 -10.26
C ARG A 152 23.47 -21.03 -10.92
N LEU A 153 23.89 -20.87 -12.18
CA LEU A 153 23.65 -19.64 -12.92
C LEU A 153 22.16 -19.44 -13.23
N ALA A 154 21.45 -20.52 -13.58
CA ALA A 154 20.01 -20.48 -13.77
C ALA A 154 19.26 -20.10 -12.48
N ASP A 155 19.62 -20.69 -11.34
CA ASP A 155 19.01 -20.37 -10.03
C ASP A 155 19.19 -18.88 -9.68
N ILE A 156 20.39 -18.33 -9.91
CA ILE A 156 20.67 -16.91 -9.69
C ILE A 156 19.89 -16.03 -10.66
N ALA A 157 19.83 -16.40 -11.94
CA ALA A 157 19.11 -15.66 -12.96
C ALA A 157 17.60 -15.63 -12.67
N ASP A 158 17.02 -16.76 -12.24
CA ASP A 158 15.62 -16.87 -11.85
C ASP A 158 15.30 -16.03 -10.61
N ALA A 159 16.12 -16.14 -9.57
CA ALA A 159 15.95 -15.35 -8.35
C ALA A 159 16.01 -13.84 -8.64
N ARG A 160 16.98 -13.40 -9.45
CA ARG A 160 17.11 -11.99 -9.85
C ARG A 160 15.98 -11.54 -10.78
N GLY A 161 15.55 -12.40 -11.70
CA GLY A 161 14.46 -12.09 -12.63
C GLY A 161 13.14 -11.91 -11.91
N ILE A 162 12.81 -12.79 -10.96
CA ILE A 162 11.60 -12.68 -10.15
C ILE A 162 11.66 -11.43 -9.26
N ALA A 163 12.77 -11.20 -8.56
CA ALA A 163 12.93 -10.01 -7.74
C ALA A 163 12.84 -8.72 -8.57
N GLY A 164 13.45 -8.69 -9.76
CA GLY A 164 13.39 -7.55 -10.68
C GLY A 164 11.97 -7.23 -11.11
N ARG A 165 11.22 -8.23 -11.59
CA ARG A 165 9.80 -8.06 -11.96
C ARG A 165 8.92 -7.64 -10.78
N ALA A 166 9.19 -8.18 -9.59
CA ALA A 166 8.46 -7.79 -8.39
C ALA A 166 8.72 -6.32 -8.04
N CYS A 167 9.98 -5.85 -8.15
CA CYS A 167 10.34 -4.46 -7.95
C CYS A 167 9.69 -3.54 -8.98
N GLU A 168 9.74 -3.89 -10.27
CA GLU A 168 9.12 -3.13 -11.37
C GLU A 168 7.60 -3.01 -11.15
N SER A 169 6.92 -4.14 -10.94
CA SER A 169 5.47 -4.13 -10.71
C SER A 169 5.06 -3.40 -9.42
N SER A 170 5.88 -3.45 -8.36
CA SER A 170 5.64 -2.69 -7.13
C SER A 170 5.87 -1.19 -7.30
N TYR A 171 6.79 -0.82 -8.20
CA TYR A 171 7.04 0.58 -8.57
C TYR A 171 5.93 1.13 -9.45
N ASP A 172 5.48 0.37 -10.45
CA ASP A 172 4.34 0.73 -11.29
C ASP A 172 3.08 0.95 -10.45
N ALA A 173 2.90 0.18 -9.38
CA ALA A 173 1.79 0.35 -8.42
C ALA A 173 1.81 1.69 -7.66
N LEU A 174 2.97 2.37 -7.60
CA LEU A 174 3.09 3.69 -6.96
C LEU A 174 2.77 4.84 -7.93
N ILE A 175 2.78 4.57 -9.23
CA ILE A 175 2.47 5.56 -10.26
C ILE A 175 0.93 5.64 -10.41
N PRO A 176 0.35 6.86 -10.46
CA PRO A 176 -1.07 7.06 -10.71
C PRO A 176 -1.48 6.76 -12.16
#